data_AF-A0A4Q5VEJ6-F1
#
_entry.id   AF-A0A4Q5VEJ6-F1
#
_cell.length_a   1.000
_cell.length_b   1.000
_cell.length_c   1.000
_cell.angle_alpha   90.00
_cell.angle_beta   90.00
_cell.angle_gamma   90.00
#
_symmetry.space_group_name_H-M   'P 1'
#
loop_
_entity.id
_entity.type
_entity.pdbx_description
1 polymer ?
#
loop_
_entity_poly.entity_id
_entity_poly.type
_entity_poly.pdbx_seq_one_letter_code
_entity_poly.pdbx_strand_id
1 'polypeptide(L)'
;MGYDLHITRKDCWAEEEDERSISLAEWQSVVDNDPEIILDPENPHEDYYIYIRDAGNWPLWFNPRLGNIYTKNPPEDVIQKIIKLAKTLRARVQGDDQEFYDLDGNMLSIQYEPSAQDKNTSSVSYERYIWYFAAVVFIISIIWHLFIPGK
;
A
#
# COMPACT_ATOMS: atom_id res chain seq x y z
N MET A 1 -5.47 -19.87 -0.39
CA MET A 1 -5.56 -18.44 -0.08
C MET A 1 -4.22 -18.04 0.52
N GLY A 2 -3.65 -16.92 0.12
CA GLY A 2 -2.36 -16.46 0.64
C GLY A 2 -2.37 -14.95 0.76
N TYR A 3 -1.51 -14.44 1.63
CA TYR A 3 -1.44 -13.07 2.08
C TYR A 3 -0.15 -12.43 1.58
N ASP A 4 -0.26 -11.26 0.96
CA ASP A 4 0.89 -10.57 0.39
C ASP A 4 1.25 -9.33 1.22
N LEU A 5 2.56 -9.08 1.35
CA LEU A 5 3.09 -7.83 1.90
C LEU A 5 3.68 -7.00 0.78
N HIS A 6 3.38 -5.70 0.82
CA HIS A 6 3.75 -4.73 -0.21
C HIS A 6 4.58 -3.61 0.38
N ILE A 7 5.72 -3.31 -0.26
CA ILE A 7 6.50 -2.09 -0.02
C ILE A 7 5.96 -1.01 -0.95
N THR A 8 5.34 0.03 -0.40
CA THR A 8 4.76 1.13 -1.16
C THR A 8 4.91 2.47 -0.45
N ARG A 9 4.98 3.57 -1.20
CA ARG A 9 4.88 4.94 -0.66
C ARG A 9 3.46 5.49 -0.75
N LYS A 10 2.58 4.80 -1.49
CA LYS A 10 1.18 5.18 -1.67
C LYS A 10 0.39 4.91 -0.39
N ASP A 11 -0.80 5.48 -0.32
CA ASP A 11 -1.71 5.22 0.79
C ASP A 11 -2.38 3.85 0.65
N CYS A 12 -2.55 3.37 -0.59
CA CYS A 12 -2.95 2.00 -0.89
C CYS A 12 -2.03 1.39 -1.96
N TRP A 13 -1.52 0.18 -1.70
CA TRP A 13 -0.60 -0.54 -2.59
C TRP A 13 -1.21 -0.84 -3.96
N ALA A 14 -2.54 -0.98 -4.03
CA ALA A 14 -3.27 -1.34 -5.24
C ALA A 14 -3.60 -0.15 -6.16
N GLU A 15 -3.24 1.07 -5.76
CA GLU A 15 -3.37 2.25 -6.61
C GLU A 15 -2.46 2.13 -7.84
N GLU A 16 -2.94 2.60 -8.98
CA GLU A 16 -2.17 2.67 -10.24
C GLU A 16 -0.90 3.51 -10.08
N GLU A 17 0.05 3.35 -11.00
CA GLU A 17 1.32 4.07 -11.00
C GLU A 17 1.14 5.59 -10.91
N ASP A 18 1.88 6.23 -10.00
CA ASP A 18 1.94 7.69 -9.84
C ASP A 18 3.35 8.13 -9.42
N GLU A 19 3.51 9.41 -9.06
CA GLU A 19 4.80 9.97 -8.62
C GLU A 19 5.36 9.35 -7.33
N ARG A 20 4.54 8.60 -6.57
CA ARG A 20 4.95 7.91 -5.34
C ARG A 20 5.43 6.48 -5.63
N SER A 21 5.19 5.97 -6.84
CA SER A 21 5.68 4.65 -7.28
C SER A 21 7.19 4.51 -7.11
N ILE A 22 7.61 3.31 -6.68
CA ILE A 22 9.01 2.91 -6.67
C ILE A 22 9.37 2.50 -8.10
N SER A 23 10.34 3.18 -8.71
CA SER A 23 10.80 2.84 -10.06
C SER A 23 11.67 1.59 -10.05
N LEU A 24 11.74 0.87 -11.18
CA LEU A 24 12.62 -0.29 -11.32
C LEU A 24 14.09 0.08 -11.09
N ALA A 25 14.54 1.23 -11.60
CA ALA A 25 15.91 1.71 -11.41
C ALA A 25 16.24 1.99 -9.94
N GLU A 26 15.28 2.53 -9.19
CA GLU A 26 15.43 2.73 -7.75
C GLU A 26 15.51 1.39 -7.00
N TRP A 27 14.65 0.43 -7.35
CA TRP A 27 14.69 -0.91 -6.77
C TRP A 27 16.02 -1.61 -7.06
N GLN A 28 16.50 -1.57 -8.31
CA GLN A 28 17.81 -2.11 -8.71
C GLN A 28 18.95 -1.45 -7.93
N SER A 29 18.91 -0.13 -7.72
CA SER A 29 19.90 0.55 -6.89
C SER A 29 19.92 0.05 -5.44
N VAL A 30 18.79 -0.41 -4.89
CA VAL A 30 18.75 -1.03 -3.56
C VAL A 30 19.35 -2.43 -3.60
N VAL A 31 18.97 -3.24 -4.60
CA VAL A 31 19.49 -4.61 -4.79
C VAL A 31 21.00 -4.62 -5.00
N ASP A 32 21.54 -3.70 -5.80
CA ASP A 32 22.99 -3.59 -6.05
C ASP A 32 23.80 -3.31 -4.77
N ASN A 33 23.16 -2.75 -3.73
CA ASN A 33 23.78 -2.47 -2.44
C ASN A 33 23.42 -3.49 -1.35
N ASP A 34 22.65 -4.53 -1.68
CA ASP A 34 22.19 -5.56 -0.75
C ASP A 34 22.59 -6.95 -1.26
N PRO A 35 23.74 -7.50 -0.83
CA PRO A 35 24.27 -8.76 -1.36
C PRO A 35 23.42 -9.99 -1.00
N GLU A 36 22.44 -9.83 -0.11
CA GLU A 36 21.49 -10.88 0.22
C GLU A 36 20.33 -10.94 -0.78
N ILE A 37 20.22 -9.99 -1.72
CA ILE A 37 19.19 -10.01 -2.76
C ILE A 37 19.84 -10.18 -4.12
N ILE A 38 19.34 -11.15 -4.88
CA ILE A 38 19.80 -11.42 -6.25
C ILE A 38 18.60 -11.49 -7.18
N LEU A 39 18.84 -11.35 -8.49
CA LEU A 39 17.87 -11.78 -9.50
C LEU A 39 17.65 -13.29 -9.39
N ASP A 40 16.41 -13.73 -9.60
CA ASP A 40 16.06 -15.14 -9.61
C ASP A 40 16.80 -15.86 -10.76
N PRO A 41 17.74 -16.79 -10.45
CA PRO A 41 18.48 -17.50 -11.49
C PRO A 41 17.64 -18.57 -12.20
N GLU A 42 16.54 -19.04 -11.58
CA GLU A 42 15.63 -20.02 -12.17
C GLU A 42 14.59 -19.34 -13.07
N ASN A 43 14.24 -18.08 -12.77
CA ASN A 43 13.31 -17.27 -13.55
C ASN A 43 13.93 -15.90 -13.87
N PRO A 44 14.89 -15.83 -14.79
CA PRO A 44 15.63 -14.60 -15.07
C PRO A 44 14.74 -13.56 -15.75
N HIS A 45 14.16 -12.67 -14.94
CA HIS A 45 13.39 -11.51 -15.33
C HIS A 45 13.75 -10.34 -14.41
N GLU A 46 13.74 -9.11 -14.93
CA GLU A 46 14.10 -7.91 -14.15
C GLU A 46 13.15 -7.58 -12.99
N ASP A 47 12.05 -8.32 -12.90
CA ASP A 47 11.04 -8.18 -11.85
C ASP A 47 11.15 -9.26 -10.76
N TYR A 48 11.95 -10.31 -10.98
CA TYR A 48 11.98 -11.49 -10.12
C TYR A 48 13.29 -11.55 -9.34
N TYR A 49 13.19 -11.44 -8.03
CA TYR A 49 14.32 -11.40 -7.11
C TYR A 49 14.17 -12.47 -6.04
N ILE A 50 15.29 -12.80 -5.43
CA ILE A 50 15.38 -13.75 -4.32
C ILE A 50 16.15 -13.09 -3.20
N TYR A 51 15.59 -13.14 -1.99
CA TYR A 51 16.31 -12.95 -0.75
C TYR A 51 16.97 -14.26 -0.33
N ILE A 52 18.30 -14.30 -0.37
CA ILE A 52 19.14 -15.42 0.03
C ILE A 52 19.26 -15.44 1.55
N ARG A 53 18.97 -16.59 2.15
CA ARG A 53 19.03 -16.79 3.60
C ARG A 53 19.28 -18.26 3.94
N ASP A 54 19.87 -18.51 5.10
CA ASP A 54 20.19 -19.86 5.57
C ASP A 54 18.96 -20.77 5.70
N ALA A 55 17.80 -20.18 6.03
CA ALA A 55 16.52 -20.89 6.15
C ALA A 55 15.88 -21.26 4.78
N GLY A 56 16.59 -21.00 3.69
CA GLY A 56 16.14 -21.23 2.32
C GLY A 56 15.64 -19.96 1.65
N ASN A 57 16.02 -19.76 0.39
CA ASN A 57 15.71 -18.61 -0.45
C ASN A 57 14.22 -18.21 -0.41
N TRP A 58 13.96 -16.91 -0.46
CA TRP A 58 12.60 -16.37 -0.42
C TRP A 58 12.34 -15.40 -1.58
N PRO A 59 11.23 -15.53 -2.32
CA PRO A 59 10.97 -14.68 -3.48
C PRO A 59 10.56 -13.26 -3.09
N LEU A 60 11.05 -12.28 -3.85
CA LEU A 60 10.63 -10.89 -3.83
C LEU A 60 10.31 -10.48 -5.28
N TRP A 61 9.18 -9.83 -5.50
CA TRP A 61 8.74 -9.45 -6.85
C TRP A 61 8.57 -7.95 -6.95
N PHE A 62 9.10 -7.36 -8.01
CA PHE A 62 8.80 -5.99 -8.41
C PHE A 62 7.55 -6.00 -9.29
N ASN A 63 6.62 -5.09 -9.03
CA ASN A 63 5.44 -4.90 -9.87
C ASN A 63 5.62 -3.66 -10.74
N PRO A 64 5.92 -3.81 -12.04
CA PRO A 64 6.16 -2.66 -12.91
C PRO A 64 4.90 -1.82 -13.18
N ARG A 65 3.70 -2.38 -12.98
CA ARG A 65 2.44 -1.64 -13.17
C ARG A 65 2.07 -0.79 -11.95
N LEU A 66 2.36 -1.27 -10.75
CA LEU A 66 1.99 -0.57 -9.51
C LEU A 66 3.16 0.19 -8.89
N GLY A 67 4.40 -0.10 -9.29
CA GLY A 67 5.60 0.50 -8.70
C GLY A 67 5.76 0.13 -7.23
N ASN A 68 5.58 -1.15 -6.90
CA ASN A 68 5.75 -1.68 -5.55
C ASN A 68 6.61 -2.96 -5.57
N ILE A 69 7.11 -3.35 -4.41
CA ILE A 69 7.77 -4.65 -4.21
C ILE A 69 6.85 -5.48 -3.33
N TYR A 70 6.66 -6.76 -3.64
CA TYR A 70 5.80 -7.62 -2.85
C TYR A 70 6.34 -9.04 -2.67
N THR A 71 5.82 -9.73 -1.66
CA THR A 71 6.07 -11.15 -1.39
C THR A 71 4.79 -11.81 -0.88
N LYS A 72 4.72 -13.14 -0.99
CA LYS A 72 3.60 -13.95 -0.52
C LYS A 72 3.95 -14.76 0.73
N ASN A 73 3.09 -14.69 1.74
CA ASN A 73 3.14 -15.42 3.02
C ASN A 73 4.51 -15.38 3.72
N PRO A 74 5.14 -14.21 3.90
CA PRO A 74 6.50 -14.15 4.44
C PRO A 74 6.56 -14.62 5.91
N PRO A 75 7.57 -15.41 6.29
CA PRO A 75 7.87 -15.66 7.71
C PRO A 75 8.48 -14.41 8.35
N GLU A 76 8.56 -14.41 9.68
CA GLU A 76 9.00 -13.28 10.49
C GLU A 76 10.33 -12.66 10.02
N ASP A 77 11.35 -13.47 9.73
CA ASP A 77 12.65 -12.95 9.30
C ASP A 77 12.61 -12.27 7.92
N VAL A 78 11.69 -12.68 7.04
CA VAL A 78 11.44 -12.00 5.75
C VAL A 78 10.66 -10.71 5.98
N ILE A 79 9.71 -10.68 6.91
CA ILE A 79 9.02 -9.44 7.32
C ILE A 79 10.06 -8.41 7.77
N GLN A 80 11.01 -8.81 8.62
CA GLN A 80 12.10 -7.95 9.07
C GLN A 80 13.00 -7.46 7.91
N LYS A 81 13.27 -8.31 6.91
CA LYS A 81 14.00 -7.89 5.70
C LYS A 81 13.21 -6.85 4.91
N ILE A 82 11.91 -7.07 4.69
CA ILE A 82 11.02 -6.15 3.97
C ILE A 82 10.94 -4.78 4.65
N ILE A 83 10.90 -4.74 5.97
CA ILE A 83 10.92 -3.49 6.74
C ILE A 83 12.23 -2.73 6.54
N LYS A 84 13.38 -3.43 6.53
CA LYS A 84 14.67 -2.80 6.24
C LYS A 84 14.70 -2.23 4.83
N LEU A 85 14.21 -2.97 3.83
CA LEU A 85 14.11 -2.49 2.46
C LEU A 85 13.19 -1.27 2.34
N ALA A 86 12.03 -1.31 3.00
CA ALA A 86 11.10 -0.18 3.06
C ALA A 86 11.76 1.06 3.67
N LYS A 87 12.57 0.93 4.74
CA LYS A 87 13.35 2.03 5.32
C LYS A 87 14.31 2.63 4.29
N THR A 88 15.08 1.79 3.59
CA THR A 88 16.03 2.23 2.54
C THR A 88 15.31 3.00 1.43
N LEU A 89 14.14 2.51 1.02
CA LEU A 89 13.28 3.12 0.01
C LEU A 89 12.45 4.30 0.54
N ARG A 90 12.54 4.66 1.83
CA ARG A 90 11.65 5.65 2.47
C ARG A 90 10.16 5.38 2.18
N ALA A 91 9.81 4.10 2.21
CA ALA A 91 8.49 3.55 1.93
C ALA A 91 7.88 2.96 3.21
N ARG A 92 6.68 2.41 3.09
CA ARG A 92 5.95 1.71 4.15
C ARG A 92 5.68 0.28 3.72
N VAL A 93 5.36 -0.58 4.68
CA VAL A 93 4.93 -1.95 4.43
C VAL A 93 3.43 -2.02 4.70
N GLN A 94 2.67 -2.48 3.71
CA GLN A 94 1.21 -2.64 3.77
C GLN A 94 0.82 -4.07 3.43
N GLY A 95 -0.11 -4.64 4.18
CA GLY A 95 -0.73 -5.93 3.86
C GLY A 95 -1.89 -5.82 2.86
N ASP A 96 -2.35 -6.96 2.38
CA ASP A 96 -3.52 -7.05 1.48
C ASP A 96 -4.80 -6.44 2.09
N ASP A 97 -4.96 -6.51 3.42
CA ASP A 97 -6.10 -5.97 4.16
C ASP A 97 -5.92 -4.49 4.52
N GLN A 98 -4.95 -3.82 3.89
CA GLN A 98 -4.58 -2.40 4.07
C GLN A 98 -4.02 -2.05 5.45
N GLU A 99 -3.66 -3.03 6.26
CA GLU A 99 -2.90 -2.83 7.47
C GLU A 99 -1.48 -2.37 7.19
N PHE A 100 -0.92 -1.56 8.07
CA PHE A 100 0.48 -1.13 7.96
C PHE A 100 1.33 -1.82 9.02
N TYR A 101 2.61 -2.02 8.71
CA TYR A 101 3.60 -2.51 9.66
C TYR A 101 4.52 -1.37 10.08
N ASP A 102 4.87 -1.35 11.36
CA ASP A 102 5.86 -0.42 11.91
C ASP A 102 7.30 -0.85 11.58
N LEU A 103 8.25 -0.04 12.07
CA LEU A 103 9.67 -0.26 11.84
C LEU A 103 10.26 -1.42 12.65
N ASP A 104 9.49 -2.00 13.56
CA ASP A 104 9.82 -3.18 14.37
C ASP A 104 9.10 -4.45 13.85
N GLY A 105 8.23 -4.30 12.86
CA GLY A 105 7.45 -5.37 12.23
C GLY A 105 6.18 -5.75 12.96
N ASN A 106 5.73 -4.90 13.88
CA ASN A 106 4.41 -5.03 14.45
C ASN A 106 3.39 -4.42 13.49
N MET A 107 2.26 -5.09 13.33
CA MET A 107 1.09 -4.51 12.69
C MET A 107 0.66 -3.28 13.49
N LEU A 108 0.66 -2.11 12.85
CA LEU A 108 0.03 -0.91 13.36
C LEU A 108 -1.47 -1.14 13.36
N SER A 109 -2.01 -1.64 14.47
CA SER A 109 -3.44 -1.62 14.69
C SER A 109 -3.89 -0.16 14.61
N ILE A 110 -4.89 0.14 13.77
CA ILE A 110 -5.72 1.32 14.00
C ILE A 110 -6.42 1.02 15.34
N GLN A 111 -5.80 1.38 16.46
CA GLN A 111 -6.50 1.37 17.74
C GLN A 111 -7.58 2.44 17.63
N TYR A 112 -8.77 2.04 17.18
CA TYR A 112 -9.97 2.74 17.57
C TYR A 112 -10.28 2.33 19.01
N GLU A 113 -9.46 2.79 19.96
CA GLU A 113 -9.94 3.01 21.31
C GLU A 113 -10.52 4.42 21.34
N PRO A 114 -11.84 4.60 21.44
CA PRO A 114 -12.38 5.93 21.67
C PRO A 114 -11.87 6.37 23.04
N SER A 115 -10.92 7.31 23.04
CA SER A 115 -10.38 7.85 24.27
C SER A 115 -11.51 8.50 25.06
N ALA A 116 -11.55 8.32 26.39
CA ALA A 116 -12.60 8.87 27.24
C ALA A 116 -12.65 10.42 27.25
N GLN A 117 -11.76 11.10 26.52
CA GLN A 117 -11.79 12.55 26.28
C GLN A 117 -12.55 12.97 25.01
N ASP A 118 -12.93 12.04 24.12
CA ASP A 118 -13.67 12.36 22.88
C ASP A 118 -15.17 12.59 23.08
N LYS A 119 -15.64 12.64 24.33
CA LYS A 119 -17.05 12.97 24.62
C LYS A 119 -17.39 14.46 24.46
N ASN A 120 -16.41 15.33 24.16
CA ASN A 120 -16.68 16.78 24.14
C ASN A 120 -16.08 17.57 22.96
N THR A 121 -15.58 16.93 21.91
CA THR A 121 -15.06 17.66 20.73
C THR A 121 -15.28 16.91 19.43
N SER A 122 -16.54 16.58 19.13
CA SER A 122 -16.94 16.20 17.78
C SER A 122 -17.22 17.46 16.95
N SER A 123 -16.16 18.11 16.49
CA SER A 123 -16.23 19.15 15.43
C SER A 123 -15.08 19.02 14.45
N VAL A 124 -14.77 17.79 14.03
CA VAL A 124 -14.06 17.60 12.76
C VAL A 124 -15.09 17.84 11.64
N SER A 125 -14.81 18.85 10.83
CA SER A 125 -15.74 19.50 9.91
C SER A 125 -16.28 18.57 8.81
N TYR A 126 -17.50 18.08 9.02
CA TYR A 126 -18.33 17.40 8.01
C TYR A 126 -18.87 18.35 6.93
N GLU A 127 -18.63 19.66 7.04
CA GLU A 127 -19.13 20.68 6.11
C GLU A 127 -18.76 20.32 4.66
N ARG A 128 -17.52 19.87 4.41
CA ARG A 128 -17.03 19.61 3.05
C ARG A 128 -17.72 18.41 2.39
N TYR A 129 -18.08 17.38 3.17
CA TYR A 129 -18.80 16.20 2.68
C TYR A 129 -20.30 16.45 2.54
N ILE A 130 -20.90 17.24 3.44
CA ILE A 130 -22.33 17.61 3.39
C ILE A 130 -22.61 18.50 2.18
N TRP A 131 -21.77 19.49 1.89
CA TRP A 131 -21.91 20.33 0.69
C TRP A 131 -21.71 19.52 -0.60
N TYR A 132 -20.78 18.57 -0.62
CA TYR A 132 -20.56 17.71 -1.78
C TYR A 132 -21.78 16.80 -2.05
N PHE A 133 -22.35 16.19 -1.01
CA PHE A 133 -23.54 15.35 -1.14
C PHE A 133 -24.79 16.17 -1.53
N ALA A 134 -24.99 17.34 -0.92
CA ALA A 134 -26.11 18.23 -1.26
C ALA A 134 -26.03 18.74 -2.71
N ALA A 135 -24.85 19.11 -3.20
CA ALA A 135 -24.64 19.55 -4.58
C ALA A 135 -24.93 18.43 -5.59
N VAL A 136 -24.48 17.21 -5.31
CA VAL A 136 -24.71 16.04 -6.17
C VAL A 136 -26.21 15.70 -6.24
N VAL A 137 -26.93 15.70 -5.10
CA VAL A 137 -28.39 15.44 -5.07
C VAL A 137 -29.18 16.55 -5.78
N PHE A 138 -28.77 17.81 -5.67
CA PHE A 138 -29.42 18.93 -6.34
C PHE A 138 -29.27 18.87 -7.87
N ILE A 139 -28.06 18.54 -8.36
CA ILE A 139 -27.79 18.39 -9.80
C ILE A 139 -28.61 17.23 -10.39
N ILE A 140 -28.68 16.09 -9.69
CA ILE A 140 -29.47 14.93 -10.14
C ILE A 140 -30.97 15.27 -10.22
N SER A 141 -31.48 16.07 -9.28
CA SER A 141 -32.89 16.48 -9.22
C SER A 141 -33.27 17.45 -10.35
N ILE A 142 -32.37 18.36 -10.76
CA ILE A 142 -32.58 19.26 -11.90
C ILE A 142 -32.63 18.47 -13.21
N ILE A 143 -31.73 17.50 -13.39
CA ILE A 143 -31.70 16.65 -14.60
C ILE A 143 -32.97 15.80 -14.70
N TRP A 144 -33.50 15.31 -13.57
CA TRP A 144 -34.73 14.53 -13.53
C TRP A 144 -35.97 15.34 -13.92
N HIS A 145 -36.02 16.64 -13.62
CA HIS A 145 -37.15 17.52 -14.02
C HIS A 145 -37.08 18.01 -15.47
N LEU A 146 -35.89 18.04 -16.09
CA LEU A 146 -35.73 18.48 -17.49
C LEU A 146 -36.05 17.38 -18.52
N PHE A 147 -36.17 16.11 -18.10
CA PHE A 147 -36.36 14.96 -18.99
C PHE A 147 -37.68 14.20 -18.82
N ILE A 148 -38.65 14.73 -18.05
CA ILE A 148 -40.01 14.17 -18.00
C ILE A 148 -40.91 14.98 -18.95
N PRO A 149 -41.22 14.48 -20.16
CA PRO A 149 -42.24 15.09 -21.02
C PRO A 149 -43.61 14.92 -20.36
N GLY A 150 -44.29 16.05 -20.15
CA GLY A 150 -45.57 16.13 -19.47
C GLY A 150 -46.64 15.22 -20.08
N LYS A 151 -47.38 14.55 -19.19
CA LYS A 151 -48.73 14.05 -19.41
C LYS A 151 -49.61 14.54 -18.27
#